data_AF-A0A661BHR7-F1
#
_entry.id   AF-A0A661BHR7-F1
#
_cell.length_a   1.000
_cell.length_b   1.000
_cell.length_c   1.000
_cell.angle_alpha   90.00
_cell.angle_beta   90.00
_cell.angle_gamma   90.00
#
_symmetry.space_group_name_H-M   'P 1'
#
loop_
_entity.id
_entity.type
_entity.pdbx_description
1 polymer ?
#
loop_
_entity_poly.entity_id
_entity_poly.type
_entity_poly.pdbx_seq_one_letter_code
_entity_poly.pdbx_strand_id
1 'polypeptide(L)'
;CEPNSVVVRTQEIEPDKIITPDLTGQEIKTETTKEEAANEIEKSQERDIHKTPHERKAIGRWGEKYVYNALRTEFQKQGDIVETNLGFKVINADKEELEIIWLNKSQEMGKGYDFVIKKNGYEEEYIEVKTKTKESEELIEVTGTQWEFARKLFEQNEGEKYSFYVVLNAGKENAQIHILKNPIKLWKEGKLYAHPVNFKL
;
A
#
# COMPACT_ATOMS: atom_id res chain seq x y z
N CYS A 1 14.58 11.67 9.57
CA CYS A 1 15.26 11.86 8.28
C CYS A 1 14.27 12.33 7.23
N GLU A 2 14.71 13.14 6.27
CA GLU A 2 13.87 13.58 5.13
C GLU A 2 13.77 12.46 4.07
N PRO A 3 12.62 12.27 3.39
CA PRO A 3 12.49 11.21 2.37
C PRO A 3 13.50 11.31 1.23
N ASN A 4 13.96 12.52 0.89
CA ASN A 4 14.87 12.76 -0.23
C ASN A 4 16.32 12.36 0.09
N SER A 5 16.67 12.16 1.36
CA SER A 5 18.04 11.82 1.78
C SER A 5 18.25 10.33 1.99
N VAL A 6 17.24 9.50 1.77
CA VAL A 6 17.28 8.04 2.01
C VAL A 6 17.41 7.31 0.68
N VAL A 7 18.34 6.35 0.61
CA VAL A 7 18.52 5.49 -0.57
C VAL A 7 17.29 4.60 -0.73
N VAL A 8 16.66 4.67 -1.90
CA VAL A 8 15.48 3.89 -2.23
C VAL A 8 15.82 2.40 -2.28
N ARG A 9 15.05 1.59 -1.55
CA ARG A 9 15.07 0.13 -1.60
C ARG A 9 13.66 -0.37 -1.86
N THR A 10 13.48 -1.13 -2.93
CA THR A 10 12.17 -1.63 -3.36
C THR A 10 12.27 -3.12 -3.62
N GLN A 11 11.30 -3.88 -3.12
CA GLN A 11 11.21 -5.32 -3.31
C GLN A 11 9.75 -5.73 -3.54
N GLU A 12 9.49 -6.50 -4.60
CA GLU A 12 8.22 -7.20 -4.78
C GLU A 12 8.18 -8.43 -3.88
N ILE A 13 7.10 -8.57 -3.11
CA ILE A 13 6.94 -9.63 -2.13
C ILE A 13 5.87 -10.58 -2.60
N GLU A 14 6.21 -11.86 -2.68
CA GLU A 14 5.25 -12.96 -2.79
C GLU A 14 5.13 -13.63 -1.41
N PRO A 15 4.06 -13.38 -0.65
CA PRO A 15 3.91 -14.00 0.66
C PRO A 15 3.61 -15.50 0.54
N ASP A 16 4.08 -16.25 1.54
CA ASP A 16 3.71 -17.65 1.71
C ASP A 16 2.22 -17.80 2.09
N LYS A 17 1.69 -19.01 1.88
CA LYS A 17 0.32 -19.32 2.32
C LYS A 17 0.25 -19.31 3.84
N ILE A 18 -0.76 -18.61 4.36
CA ILE A 18 -1.06 -18.53 5.78
C ILE A 18 -1.65 -19.87 6.23
N ILE A 19 -1.11 -20.43 7.31
CA ILE A 19 -1.63 -21.62 7.95
C ILE A 19 -2.84 -21.21 8.79
N THR A 20 -4.04 -21.55 8.32
CA THR A 20 -5.27 -21.33 9.09
C THR A 20 -5.45 -22.43 10.14
N PRO A 21 -5.89 -22.11 11.37
CA PRO A 21 -6.18 -23.11 12.37
C PRO A 21 -7.29 -24.05 11.88
N ASP A 22 -7.18 -25.33 12.24
CA ASP A 22 -8.23 -26.32 12.00
C ASP A 22 -9.47 -25.95 12.81
N LEU A 23 -10.58 -25.73 12.12
CA LEU A 23 -11.87 -25.38 12.72
C LEU A 23 -12.78 -26.61 12.92
N THR A 24 -12.29 -27.83 12.63
CA THR A 24 -13.05 -29.06 12.87
C THR A 24 -13.27 -29.28 14.36
N GLY A 25 -14.52 -29.58 14.75
CA GLY A 25 -14.86 -29.83 16.16
C GLY A 25 -14.94 -28.59 17.05
N GLN A 26 -15.15 -27.39 16.47
CA GLN A 26 -15.50 -26.20 17.25
C GLN A 26 -16.85 -26.36 17.97
N GLU A 27 -16.83 -27.01 19.13
CA GLU A 27 -17.86 -26.82 20.15
C GLU A 27 -17.80 -25.38 20.67
N ILE A 28 -18.96 -24.79 20.96
CA ILE A 28 -19.10 -23.45 21.52
C ILE A 28 -18.42 -23.42 22.90
N LYS A 29 -17.13 -23.11 22.93
CA LYS A 29 -16.41 -22.68 24.14
C LYS A 29 -16.22 -21.18 24.01
N THR A 30 -17.13 -20.47 24.65
CA THR A 30 -17.11 -19.04 24.88
C THR A 30 -15.78 -18.60 25.50
N GLU A 31 -15.27 -17.48 24.99
CA GLU A 31 -14.37 -16.49 25.63
C GLU A 31 -12.87 -16.54 25.33
N THR A 32 -12.19 -17.67 25.15
CA THR A 32 -10.69 -17.63 25.16
C THR A 32 -10.05 -17.15 23.84
N THR A 33 -10.62 -17.42 22.67
CA THR A 33 -10.03 -17.03 21.36
C THR A 33 -10.39 -15.61 20.91
N LYS A 34 -11.44 -15.02 21.47
CA LYS A 34 -11.76 -13.60 21.22
C LYS A 34 -10.76 -12.69 21.92
N GLU A 35 -10.29 -13.07 23.11
CA GLU A 35 -9.33 -12.28 23.86
C GLU A 35 -7.96 -12.17 23.18
N GLU A 36 -7.47 -13.20 22.48
CA GLU A 36 -6.16 -13.13 21.83
C GLU A 36 -6.16 -12.25 20.57
N ALA A 37 -7.17 -12.39 19.70
CA ALA A 37 -7.33 -11.54 18.51
C ALA A 37 -7.76 -10.10 18.88
N ALA A 38 -8.62 -9.95 19.89
CA ALA A 38 -8.95 -8.63 20.43
C ALA A 38 -7.75 -7.99 21.13
N ASN A 39 -6.89 -8.75 21.83
CA ASN A 39 -5.65 -8.23 22.42
C ASN A 39 -4.61 -7.84 21.37
N GLU A 40 -4.54 -8.50 20.21
CA GLU A 40 -3.65 -8.07 19.12
C GLU A 40 -4.18 -6.81 18.44
N ILE A 41 -5.50 -6.71 18.22
CA ILE A 41 -6.15 -5.50 17.72
C ILE A 41 -5.99 -4.37 18.75
N GLU A 42 -6.24 -4.61 20.04
CA GLU A 42 -6.04 -3.66 21.13
C GLU A 42 -4.56 -3.31 21.32
N LYS A 43 -3.59 -4.23 21.22
CA LYS A 43 -2.15 -3.87 21.24
C LYS A 43 -1.72 -3.08 20.02
N SER A 44 -2.30 -3.33 18.85
CA SER A 44 -2.02 -2.54 17.64
C SER A 44 -2.65 -1.15 17.75
N GLN A 45 -3.84 -1.05 18.34
CA GLN A 45 -4.54 0.20 18.62
C GLN A 45 -3.85 0.99 19.74
N GLU A 46 -3.49 0.38 20.88
CA GLU A 46 -2.81 0.98 22.04
C GLU A 46 -1.47 1.64 21.67
N ARG A 47 -0.72 1.05 20.72
CA ARG A 47 0.58 1.58 20.31
C ARG A 47 0.48 2.77 19.35
N ASP A 48 -0.68 2.97 18.74
CA ASP A 48 -1.00 4.14 17.90
C ASP A 48 -1.75 5.24 18.68
N ILE A 49 -2.21 4.97 19.91
CA ILE A 49 -2.81 5.97 20.83
C ILE A 49 -1.85 7.13 21.13
N HIS A 50 -0.54 6.92 21.02
CA HIS A 50 0.46 7.97 21.27
C HIS A 50 0.74 8.89 20.08
N LYS A 51 0.16 8.64 18.89
CA LYS A 51 0.31 9.53 17.74
C LYS A 51 -0.97 10.33 17.50
N THR A 52 -0.83 11.64 17.54
CA THR A 52 -1.86 12.58 17.12
C THR A 52 -2.28 12.30 15.67
N PRO A 53 -3.53 12.62 15.27
CA PRO A 53 -3.95 12.55 13.87
C PRO A 53 -3.00 13.30 12.92
N HIS A 54 -2.42 14.41 13.40
CA HIS A 54 -1.42 15.17 12.66
C HIS A 54 -0.14 14.37 12.39
N GLU A 55 0.38 13.65 13.40
CA GLU A 55 1.57 12.80 13.24
C GLU A 55 1.32 11.62 12.30
N ARG A 56 0.14 10.99 12.37
CA ARG A 56 -0.25 9.92 11.43
C ARG A 56 -0.29 10.44 9.99
N LYS A 57 -0.90 11.61 9.77
CA LYS A 57 -0.91 12.26 8.46
C LYS A 57 0.49 12.61 7.97
N ALA A 58 1.34 13.15 8.86
CA ALA A 58 2.72 13.48 8.52
C ALA A 58 3.54 12.24 8.11
N ILE A 59 3.36 11.11 8.81
CA ILE A 59 4.00 9.83 8.47
C ILE A 59 3.48 9.31 7.13
N GLY A 60 2.17 9.34 6.88
CA GLY A 60 1.61 8.96 5.59
C GLY A 60 2.21 9.77 4.43
N ARG A 61 2.26 11.10 4.59
CA ARG A 61 2.90 12.01 3.63
C ARG A 61 4.38 11.73 3.42
N TRP A 62 5.10 11.37 4.49
CA TRP A 62 6.50 10.97 4.40
C TRP A 62 6.66 9.75 3.50
N GLY A 63 5.80 8.74 3.67
CA GLY A 63 5.82 7.52 2.86
C GLY A 63 5.44 7.76 1.39
N GLU A 64 4.40 8.55 1.13
CA GLU A 64 4.03 8.94 -0.25
C GLU A 64 5.20 9.65 -0.94
N LYS A 65 5.88 10.58 -0.26
CA LYS A 65 7.05 11.27 -0.82
C LYS A 65 8.22 10.32 -1.07
N TYR A 66 8.43 9.34 -0.19
CA TYR A 66 9.45 8.31 -0.37
C TYR A 66 9.17 7.45 -1.61
N VAL A 67 7.91 7.03 -1.81
CA VAL A 67 7.46 6.32 -3.01
C VAL A 67 7.60 7.18 -4.26
N TYR A 68 7.22 8.46 -4.22
CA TYR A 68 7.41 9.37 -5.35
C TYR A 68 8.88 9.47 -5.77
N ASN A 69 9.80 9.57 -4.82
CA ASN A 69 11.25 9.59 -5.11
C ASN A 69 11.74 8.27 -5.69
N ALA A 70 11.21 7.13 -5.22
CA ALA A 70 11.50 5.81 -5.76
C ALA A 70 11.07 5.71 -7.23
N LEU A 71 9.82 6.09 -7.53
CA LEU A 71 9.31 6.14 -8.89
C LEU A 71 10.14 7.09 -9.75
N ARG A 72 10.42 8.31 -9.27
CA ARG A 72 11.24 9.28 -10.02
C ARG A 72 12.61 8.72 -10.37
N THR A 73 13.28 8.07 -9.42
CA THR A 73 14.59 7.44 -9.63
C THR A 73 14.51 6.30 -10.63
N GLU A 74 13.45 5.50 -10.58
CA GLU A 74 13.26 4.37 -11.50
C GLU A 74 13.00 4.85 -12.94
N PHE A 75 12.06 5.77 -13.11
CA PHE A 75 11.69 6.28 -14.43
C PHE A 75 12.75 7.20 -15.04
N GLN A 76 13.55 7.89 -14.23
CA GLN A 76 14.70 8.67 -14.73
C GLN A 76 15.75 7.81 -15.44
N LYS A 77 15.82 6.50 -15.16
CA LYS A 77 16.68 5.57 -15.89
C LYS A 77 16.24 5.37 -17.35
N GLN A 78 14.97 5.65 -17.65
CA GLN A 78 14.37 5.42 -18.96
C GLN A 78 14.44 6.65 -19.88
N GLY A 79 14.63 7.85 -19.31
CA GLY A 79 14.71 9.10 -20.05
C GLY A 79 14.67 10.32 -19.14
N ASP A 80 14.71 11.50 -19.74
CA ASP A 80 14.69 12.76 -19.00
C ASP A 80 13.33 13.01 -18.35
N ILE A 81 13.38 13.47 -17.09
CA ILE A 81 12.21 13.83 -16.30
C ILE A 81 11.72 15.22 -16.69
N VAL A 82 10.45 15.32 -17.05
CA VAL A 82 9.74 16.59 -17.24
C VAL A 82 8.70 16.72 -16.13
N GLU A 83 8.90 17.68 -15.22
CA GLU A 83 7.97 17.92 -14.11
C GLU A 83 6.61 18.39 -14.62
N THR A 84 5.53 17.97 -13.95
CA THR A 84 4.16 18.42 -14.22
C THR A 84 3.54 18.98 -12.94
N ASN A 85 2.34 19.56 -13.06
CA ASN A 85 1.62 20.08 -11.89
C ASN A 85 1.35 18.99 -10.84
N LEU A 86 1.07 17.76 -11.29
CA LEU A 86 0.64 16.65 -10.42
C LEU A 86 1.70 15.56 -10.22
N GLY A 87 2.84 15.63 -10.90
CA GLY A 87 3.90 14.63 -10.81
C GLY A 87 4.96 14.88 -11.87
N PHE A 88 5.26 13.90 -12.70
CA PHE A 88 6.25 14.04 -13.76
C PHE A 88 5.98 13.12 -14.96
N LYS A 89 6.65 13.40 -16.07
CA LYS A 89 6.66 12.60 -17.29
C LYS A 89 8.07 12.18 -17.67
N VAL A 90 8.17 11.07 -18.39
CA VAL A 90 9.37 10.61 -19.08
C VAL A 90 8.97 10.15 -20.47
N ILE A 91 9.78 10.49 -21.48
CA ILE A 91 9.70 9.85 -22.79
C ILE A 91 10.83 8.83 -22.84
N ASN A 92 10.48 7.55 -22.95
CA ASN A 92 11.47 6.48 -22.99
C ASN A 92 12.13 6.36 -24.38
N ALA A 93 13.13 5.49 -24.51
CA ALA A 93 13.84 5.25 -25.77
C ALA A 93 12.92 4.83 -26.93
N ASP A 94 11.79 4.17 -26.61
CA ASP A 94 10.78 3.72 -27.57
C ASP A 94 9.77 4.83 -27.93
N LYS A 95 10.00 6.07 -27.49
CA LYS A 95 9.12 7.24 -27.65
C LYS A 95 7.76 7.08 -27.00
N GLU A 96 7.66 6.21 -26.00
CA GLU A 96 6.46 6.08 -25.19
C GLU A 96 6.49 7.14 -24.10
N GLU A 97 5.36 7.82 -23.91
CA GLU A 97 5.17 8.77 -22.82
C GLU A 97 4.73 8.00 -21.57
N LEU A 98 5.51 8.10 -20.51
CA LEU A 98 5.18 7.59 -19.18
C LEU A 98 4.88 8.78 -18.28
N GLU A 99 3.67 8.83 -17.72
CA GLU A 99 3.24 9.89 -16.81
C GLU A 99 2.93 9.31 -15.43
N ILE A 100 3.59 9.85 -14.41
CA ILE A 100 3.38 9.48 -13.02
C ILE A 100 2.61 10.63 -12.37
N ILE A 101 1.40 10.35 -11.92
CA ILE A 101 0.51 11.33 -11.30
C ILE A 101 0.35 11.00 -9.82
N TRP A 102 0.74 11.92 -8.94
CA TRP A 102 0.49 11.85 -7.51
C TRP A 102 -0.83 12.58 -7.19
N LEU A 103 -1.91 11.82 -7.05
CA LEU A 103 -3.26 12.38 -6.91
C LEU A 103 -3.42 13.23 -5.64
N ASN A 104 -2.76 12.83 -4.57
CA ASN A 104 -2.91 13.48 -3.27
C ASN A 104 -1.91 14.63 -3.06
N LYS A 105 -1.11 15.03 -4.06
CA LYS A 105 -0.07 16.06 -3.93
C LYS A 105 -0.58 17.39 -3.33
N SER A 106 -1.82 17.78 -3.62
CA SER A 106 -2.45 19.01 -3.12
C SER A 106 -3.76 18.80 -2.34
N GLN A 107 -4.55 17.76 -2.65
CA GLN A 107 -5.81 17.45 -1.96
C GLN A 107 -6.14 15.95 -2.07
N GLU A 108 -6.71 15.37 -1.01
CA GLU A 108 -7.15 13.97 -1.00
C GLU A 108 -8.37 13.81 -1.92
N MET A 109 -8.18 13.16 -3.08
CA MET A 109 -9.25 12.99 -4.08
C MET A 109 -10.15 11.76 -3.86
N GLY A 110 -9.81 10.90 -2.88
CA GLY A 110 -10.66 9.78 -2.47
C GLY A 110 -10.85 8.68 -3.52
N LYS A 111 -9.90 8.49 -4.45
CA LYS A 111 -10.02 7.52 -5.56
C LYS A 111 -9.66 6.07 -5.22
N GLY A 112 -9.19 5.82 -4.00
CA GLY A 112 -8.75 4.48 -3.56
C GLY A 112 -7.29 4.13 -3.91
N TYR A 113 -6.50 5.10 -4.34
CA TYR A 113 -5.06 5.01 -4.59
C TYR A 113 -4.41 6.39 -4.52
N ASP A 114 -3.09 6.43 -4.33
CA ASP A 114 -2.30 7.66 -4.21
C ASP A 114 -1.63 8.06 -5.53
N PHE A 115 -1.18 7.08 -6.32
CA PHE A 115 -0.52 7.30 -7.61
C PHE A 115 -1.20 6.52 -8.73
N VAL A 116 -1.20 7.10 -9.92
CA VAL A 116 -1.47 6.39 -11.17
C VAL A 116 -0.30 6.61 -12.14
N ILE A 117 0.11 5.52 -12.77
CA ILE A 117 1.10 5.52 -13.84
C ILE A 117 0.34 5.32 -15.15
N LYS A 118 0.58 6.22 -16.10
CA LYS A 118 -0.01 6.17 -17.43
C LYS A 118 1.06 5.95 -18.48
N LYS A 119 0.74 5.13 -19.47
CA LYS A 119 1.55 4.91 -20.66
C LYS A 119 0.78 5.37 -21.89
N ASN A 120 1.33 6.34 -22.61
CA ASN A 120 0.68 6.99 -23.76
C ASN A 120 -0.75 7.46 -23.44
N GLY A 121 -0.97 7.95 -22.22
CA GLY A 121 -2.28 8.41 -21.72
C GLY A 121 -3.20 7.33 -21.15
N TYR A 122 -2.88 6.05 -21.29
CA TYR A 122 -3.65 4.92 -20.75
C TYR A 122 -3.20 4.54 -19.35
N GLU A 123 -4.13 4.23 -18.44
CA GLU A 123 -3.82 3.86 -17.05
C GLU A 123 -3.30 2.41 -16.97
N GLU A 124 -2.03 2.28 -16.56
CA GLU A 124 -1.30 1.01 -16.51
C GLU A 124 -1.13 0.48 -15.08
N GLU A 125 -0.88 1.36 -14.11
CA GLU A 125 -0.68 0.97 -12.71
C GLU A 125 -1.34 1.98 -11.75
N TYR A 126 -1.89 1.45 -10.67
CA TYR A 126 -2.46 2.18 -9.54
C TYR A 126 -1.74 1.74 -8.27
N ILE A 127 -1.26 2.72 -7.50
CA ILE A 127 -0.46 2.47 -6.30
C ILE A 127 -1.13 3.14 -5.12
N GLU A 128 -1.41 2.36 -4.08
CA GLU A 128 -1.82 2.83 -2.77
C GLU A 128 -0.66 2.65 -1.79
N VAL A 129 -0.29 3.71 -1.09
CA VAL A 129 0.87 3.74 -0.19
C VAL A 129 0.43 3.52 1.25
N LYS A 130 1.05 2.54 1.90
CA LYS A 130 0.89 2.28 3.34
C LYS A 130 2.21 2.52 4.04
N THR A 131 2.18 3.18 5.20
CA THR A 131 3.42 3.62 5.85
C THR A 131 3.48 3.19 7.30
N LYS A 132 4.61 2.55 7.66
CA LYS A 132 4.90 2.07 9.01
C LYS A 132 6.26 2.58 9.46
N THR A 133 6.37 2.96 10.74
CA THR A 133 7.64 3.43 11.34
C THR A 133 8.56 2.29 11.80
N LYS A 134 8.11 1.04 11.71
CA LYS A 134 8.80 -0.18 12.16
C LYS A 134 8.55 -1.32 11.16
N GLU A 135 9.38 -2.35 11.20
CA GLU A 135 9.26 -3.56 10.37
C GLU A 135 8.31 -4.60 10.94
N SER A 136 8.01 -4.55 12.24
CA SER A 136 7.20 -5.56 12.94
C SER A 136 5.87 -5.81 12.22
N GLU A 137 5.46 -7.08 12.15
CA GLU A 137 4.15 -7.46 11.63
C GLU A 137 3.05 -6.75 12.42
N GLU A 138 2.14 -6.11 11.69
CA GLU A 138 0.98 -5.40 12.25
C GLU A 138 -0.09 -5.26 11.19
N LEU A 139 -1.35 -5.21 11.61
CA LEU A 139 -2.48 -4.94 10.72
C LEU A 139 -2.35 -3.54 10.14
N ILE A 140 -2.43 -3.45 8.82
CA ILE A 140 -2.40 -2.19 8.09
C ILE A 140 -3.82 -1.81 7.72
N GLU A 141 -4.25 -0.62 8.12
CA GLU A 141 -5.57 -0.12 7.76
C GLU A 141 -5.68 0.10 6.25
N VAL A 142 -6.70 -0.51 5.65
CA VAL A 142 -7.13 -0.29 4.26
C VAL A 142 -8.59 0.17 4.30
N THR A 143 -8.88 1.31 3.68
CA THR A 143 -10.25 1.84 3.65
C THR A 143 -11.12 0.99 2.71
N GLY A 144 -12.45 1.03 2.93
CA GLY A 144 -13.40 0.37 2.04
C GLY A 144 -13.23 0.80 0.59
N THR A 145 -13.04 2.10 0.30
CA THR A 145 -12.83 2.60 -1.06
C THR A 145 -11.58 2.00 -1.72
N GLN A 146 -10.48 1.85 -0.98
CA GLN A 146 -9.24 1.24 -1.49
C GLN A 146 -9.46 -0.24 -1.82
N TRP A 147 -10.08 -0.97 -0.90
CA TRP A 147 -10.35 -2.40 -1.08
C TRP A 147 -11.33 -2.67 -2.23
N GLU A 148 -12.40 -1.88 -2.34
CA GLU A 148 -13.40 -1.99 -3.40
C GLU A 148 -12.82 -1.64 -4.77
N PHE A 149 -11.92 -0.65 -4.85
CA PHE A 149 -11.22 -0.33 -6.10
C PHE A 149 -10.32 -1.49 -6.56
N ALA A 150 -9.54 -2.07 -5.64
CA ALA A 150 -8.73 -3.26 -5.93
C ALA A 150 -9.61 -4.44 -6.36
N ARG A 151 -10.76 -4.67 -5.70
CA ARG A 151 -11.71 -5.73 -6.04
C ARG A 151 -12.31 -5.54 -7.43
N LYS A 152 -12.72 -4.31 -7.77
CA LYS A 152 -13.23 -3.97 -9.11
C LYS A 152 -12.22 -4.34 -10.20
N LEU A 153 -10.95 -3.94 -10.04
CA LEU A 153 -9.91 -4.28 -11.01
C LEU A 153 -9.71 -5.80 -11.12
N PHE A 154 -9.67 -6.50 -9.98
CA PHE A 154 -9.57 -7.95 -9.96
C PHE A 154 -10.73 -8.64 -10.73
N GLU A 155 -11.98 -8.21 -10.50
CA GLU A 155 -13.16 -8.73 -11.19
C GLU A 155 -13.15 -8.46 -12.71
N GLN A 156 -12.45 -7.40 -13.14
CA GLN A 156 -12.28 -7.02 -14.54
C GLN A 156 -11.06 -7.68 -15.21
N ASN A 157 -10.37 -8.62 -14.54
CA ASN A 157 -9.08 -9.18 -14.95
C ASN A 157 -7.95 -8.13 -15.09
N GLU A 158 -8.08 -7.00 -14.42
CA GLU A 158 -7.08 -5.92 -14.34
C GLU A 158 -6.42 -5.84 -12.96
N GLY A 159 -6.59 -6.85 -12.09
CA GLY A 159 -6.07 -6.85 -10.72
C GLY A 159 -4.55 -6.68 -10.62
N GLU A 160 -3.81 -7.07 -11.67
CA GLU A 160 -2.36 -6.87 -11.78
C GLU A 160 -1.96 -5.40 -11.93
N LYS A 161 -2.90 -4.50 -12.21
CA LYS A 161 -2.65 -3.05 -12.24
C LYS A 161 -2.65 -2.42 -10.85
N TYR A 162 -3.06 -3.12 -9.79
CA TYR A 162 -3.19 -2.53 -8.46
C TYR A 162 -2.17 -3.11 -7.48
N SER A 163 -1.45 -2.22 -6.79
CA SER A 163 -0.41 -2.60 -5.84
C SER A 163 -0.52 -1.80 -4.54
N PHE A 164 -0.28 -2.46 -3.41
CA PHE A 164 0.10 -1.76 -2.19
C PHE A 164 1.61 -1.57 -2.15
N TYR A 165 2.05 -0.33 -1.95
CA TYR A 165 3.45 -0.01 -1.66
C TYR A 165 3.56 0.24 -0.16
N VAL A 166 4.06 -0.75 0.57
CA VAL A 166 4.21 -0.70 2.02
C VAL A 166 5.60 -0.18 2.37
N VAL A 167 5.66 1.09 2.79
CA VAL A 167 6.86 1.75 3.29
C VAL A 167 7.11 1.32 4.73
N LEU A 168 8.22 0.63 4.96
CA LEU A 168 8.71 0.22 6.28
C LEU A 168 9.79 1.18 6.77
N ASN A 169 9.95 1.28 8.10
CA ASN A 169 10.94 2.15 8.76
C ASN A 169 10.88 3.62 8.34
N ALA A 170 9.67 4.14 8.13
CA ALA A 170 9.49 5.54 7.79
C ALA A 170 10.20 6.49 8.78
N GLY A 171 10.89 7.48 8.24
CA GLY A 171 11.68 8.46 9.00
C GLY A 171 13.11 8.02 9.35
N LYS A 172 13.52 6.80 9.00
CA LYS A 172 14.86 6.24 9.24
C LYS A 172 15.65 6.04 7.93
N GLU A 173 16.97 5.83 8.05
CA GLU A 173 17.86 5.61 6.89
C GLU A 173 17.71 4.25 6.23
N ASN A 174 17.20 3.25 6.94
CA ASN A 174 16.93 1.91 6.43
C ASN A 174 15.47 1.73 5.96
N ALA A 175 14.84 2.81 5.51
CA ALA A 175 13.49 2.74 4.95
C ALA A 175 13.48 1.90 3.67
N GLN A 176 12.40 1.15 3.46
CA GLN A 176 12.24 0.29 2.28
C GLN A 176 10.78 0.18 1.87
N ILE A 177 10.55 -0.20 0.61
CA ILE A 177 9.23 -0.35 0.01
C ILE A 177 9.03 -1.83 -0.30
N HIS A 178 8.00 -2.42 0.30
CA HIS A 178 7.51 -3.74 -0.07
C HIS A 178 6.31 -3.58 -1.01
N ILE A 179 6.38 -4.17 -2.19
CA ILE A 179 5.29 -4.14 -3.17
C ILE A 179 4.46 -5.42 -3.01
N LEU A 180 3.17 -5.25 -2.71
CA LEU A 180 2.18 -6.32 -2.72
C LEU A 180 1.24 -6.10 -3.90
N LYS A 181 1.53 -6.80 -4.99
CA LYS A 181 0.78 -6.72 -6.23
C LYS A 181 -0.47 -7.60 -6.16
N ASN A 182 -1.57 -7.11 -6.74
CA ASN A 182 -2.84 -7.81 -6.81
C ASN A 182 -3.34 -8.34 -5.44
N PRO A 183 -3.60 -7.44 -4.46
CA PRO A 183 -3.90 -7.83 -3.09
C PRO A 183 -5.14 -8.72 -2.95
N ILE A 184 -6.12 -8.59 -3.86
CA ILE A 184 -7.33 -9.42 -3.87
C ILE A 184 -7.01 -10.87 -4.24
N LYS A 185 -6.11 -11.08 -5.20
CA LYS A 185 -5.61 -12.42 -5.54
C LYS A 185 -4.85 -13.03 -4.37
N LEU A 186 -3.92 -12.27 -3.77
CA LEU A 186 -3.17 -12.74 -2.61
C LEU A 186 -4.11 -13.13 -1.45
N TRP A 187 -5.16 -12.35 -1.20
CA TRP A 187 -6.16 -12.67 -0.18
C TRP A 187 -6.94 -13.95 -0.52
N LYS A 188 -7.43 -14.08 -1.77
CA LYS A 188 -8.14 -15.29 -2.24
C LYS A 188 -7.28 -16.56 -2.19
N GLU A 189 -5.98 -16.43 -2.42
CA GLU A 189 -5.03 -17.54 -2.36
C GLU A 189 -4.57 -17.89 -0.94
N GLY A 190 -5.04 -17.15 0.07
CA GLY A 190 -4.63 -17.30 1.46
C GLY A 190 -3.21 -16.83 1.75
N LYS A 191 -2.64 -15.96 0.91
CA LYS A 191 -1.30 -15.37 1.06
C LYS A 191 -1.33 -13.99 1.71
N LEU A 192 -2.49 -13.32 1.72
CA LEU A 192 -2.67 -12.06 2.42
C LEU A 192 -3.74 -12.21 3.50
N TYR A 193 -3.38 -11.88 4.74
CA TYR A 193 -4.33 -11.82 5.84
C TYR A 193 -5.06 -10.49 5.80
N ALA A 194 -6.39 -10.52 5.69
CA ALA A 194 -7.23 -9.33 5.80
C ALA A 194 -8.48 -9.66 6.60
N HIS A 195 -8.71 -8.90 7.67
CA HIS A 195 -9.93 -8.90 8.49
C HIS A 195 -10.64 -7.57 8.28
N PRO A 196 -11.84 -7.56 7.66
CA PRO A 196 -13.02 -7.56 8.53
C PRO A 196 -14.25 -8.32 7.96
N VAL A 197 -15.07 -8.90 8.84
CA VAL A 197 -16.40 -9.41 8.48
C VAL A 197 -17.47 -8.40 8.89
N ASN A 198 -17.96 -7.63 7.91
CA ASN A 198 -19.19 -6.85 7.97
C ASN A 198 -19.93 -7.08 6.63
N PHE A 199 -21.23 -7.38 6.66
CA PHE A 199 -22.02 -7.71 5.46
C PHE A 199 -23.18 -6.73 5.25
N LYS A 200 -23.61 -6.58 4.00
CA LYS A 200 -24.79 -5.80 3.59
C LYS A 200 -25.71 -6.70 2.76
N LEU A 201 -27.02 -6.59 2.97
CA LEU A 201 -28.07 -7.33 2.26
C LEU A 201 -28.46 -6.64 0.95
#